data_AF-A0A8J4D8A0-F1
#
_entry.id   AF-A0A8J4D8A0-F1
#
_cell.length_a   1.000
_cell.length_b   1.000
_cell.length_c   1.000
_cell.angle_alpha   90.00
_cell.angle_beta   90.00
_cell.angle_gamma   90.00
#
_symmetry.space_group_name_H-M   'P 1'
#
loop_
_entity.id
_entity.type
_entity.pdbx_description
1 polymer ?
#
loop_
_entity_poly.entity_id
_entity_poly.type
_entity_poly.pdbx_seq_one_letter_code
_entity_poly.pdbx_strand_id
1 'polypeptide(L)'
;GPGAVVAAALSLLSCGQDLARKTAVTFLSSVMHFPAALIEFQAQDGVRRMLNLLRAVLTSQRSDARLDFRMERQVGYYAALTLRQFLATHLVLHVGALRRGLAAAAAGGGGNGGKGNNGGGGGDDGAAATVTGAGTDATAATAAATER
;
A
#
# COMPACT_ATOMS: atom_id res chain seq x y z
N GLY A 1 9.97 3.44 10.85
CA GLY A 1 9.78 2.02 10.47
C GLY A 1 9.62 1.89 8.97
N PRO A 2 9.65 0.67 8.39
CA PRO A 2 9.56 0.45 6.95
C PRO A 2 8.31 1.06 6.30
N GLY A 3 7.18 1.11 7.02
CA GLY A 3 5.96 1.78 6.55
C GLY A 3 6.14 3.29 6.33
N ALA A 4 6.79 4.00 7.26
CA ALA A 4 7.04 5.44 7.11
C ALA A 4 7.87 5.79 5.87
N VAL A 5 8.77 4.89 5.44
CA VAL A 5 9.60 5.10 4.24
C VAL A 5 8.78 4.88 2.96
N VAL A 6 7.90 3.87 2.95
CA VAL A 6 6.95 3.64 1.84
C VAL A 6 5.98 4.81 1.72
N ALA A 7 5.46 5.30 2.85
CA ALA A 7 4.60 6.49 2.89
C ALA A 7 5.27 7.70 2.25
N ALA A 8 6.49 8.02 2.69
CA ALA A 8 7.26 9.12 2.14
C ALA A 8 7.53 8.95 0.63
N ALA A 9 7.89 7.74 0.20
CA ALA A 9 8.10 7.44 -1.22
C ALA A 9 6.81 7.65 -2.03
N LEU A 10 5.64 7.25 -1.52
CA LEU A 10 4.35 7.47 -2.18
C LEU A 10 3.96 8.95 -2.24
N SER A 11 4.33 9.77 -1.25
CA SER A 11 4.18 11.22 -1.30
C SER A 11 5.05 11.85 -2.38
N LEU A 12 6.29 11.38 -2.56
CA LEU A 12 7.21 11.87 -3.59
C LEU A 12 6.70 11.62 -5.02
N LEU A 13 5.85 10.61 -5.23
CA LEU A 13 5.22 10.37 -6.54
C LEU A 13 4.25 11.48 -6.96
N SER A 14 3.68 12.19 -5.98
CA SER A 14 2.78 13.32 -6.22
C SER A 14 3.53 14.63 -6.49
N CYS A 15 4.86 14.67 -6.29
CA CYS A 15 5.65 15.86 -6.57
C CYS A 15 5.75 16.13 -8.08
N GLY A 16 5.84 17.41 -8.45
CA GLY A 16 6.02 17.86 -9.85
C GLY A 16 7.38 17.54 -10.46
N GLN A 17 8.35 17.14 -9.64
CA GLN A 17 9.74 16.89 -10.05
C GLN A 17 9.94 15.46 -10.57
N ASP A 18 10.34 15.31 -11.83
CA ASP A 18 10.56 14.00 -12.47
C ASP A 18 11.63 13.16 -11.76
N LEU A 19 12.69 13.81 -11.27
CA LEU A 19 13.76 13.11 -10.55
C LEU A 19 13.25 12.48 -9.26
N ALA A 20 12.42 13.19 -8.50
CA ALA A 20 11.83 12.70 -7.26
C ALA A 20 10.87 11.54 -7.51
N ARG A 21 10.03 11.65 -8.56
CA ARG A 21 9.15 10.55 -8.98
C ARG A 21 9.94 9.30 -9.37
N LYS A 22 11.03 9.47 -10.11
CA LYS A 22 11.90 8.37 -10.53
C LYS A 22 12.53 7.68 -9.32
N THR A 23 13.17 8.42 -8.43
CA THR A 23 13.85 7.83 -7.27
C THR A 23 12.85 7.10 -6.37
N ALA A 24 11.68 7.70 -6.14
CA ALA A 24 10.60 7.09 -5.39
C ALA A 24 10.11 5.78 -6.00
N VAL A 25 9.80 5.76 -7.30
CA VAL A 25 9.29 4.54 -7.95
C VAL A 25 10.35 3.44 -8.05
N THR A 26 11.62 3.81 -8.26
CA THR A 26 12.73 2.84 -8.27
C THR A 26 12.90 2.20 -6.89
N PHE A 27 12.88 3.01 -5.82
CA PHE A 27 12.90 2.53 -4.44
C PHE A 27 11.70 1.61 -4.14
N LEU A 28 10.49 2.02 -4.52
CA LEU A 28 9.31 1.18 -4.32
C LEU A 28 9.47 -0.17 -5.03
N SER A 29 9.97 -0.19 -6.27
CA SER A 29 10.18 -1.45 -6.99
C SER A 29 11.14 -2.41 -6.31
N SER A 30 12.15 -1.91 -5.59
CA SER A 30 13.11 -2.78 -4.86
C SER A 30 12.52 -3.31 -3.55
N VAL A 31 11.65 -2.53 -2.90
CA VAL A 31 11.08 -2.84 -1.58
C VAL A 31 9.81 -3.70 -1.63
N MET A 32 9.15 -3.87 -2.78
CA MET A 32 7.89 -4.66 -2.93
C MET A 32 8.00 -6.16 -2.60
N HIS A 33 9.18 -6.66 -2.24
CA HIS A 33 9.40 -8.03 -1.78
C HIS A 33 9.18 -8.19 -0.26
N PHE A 34 9.15 -7.09 0.49
CA PHE A 34 8.97 -7.11 1.94
C PHE A 34 7.49 -7.03 2.31
N PRO A 35 6.92 -7.99 3.07
CA PRO A 35 5.50 -8.00 3.43
C PRO A 35 5.04 -6.73 4.17
N ALA A 36 5.88 -6.19 5.07
CA ALA A 36 5.56 -4.96 5.80
C ALA A 36 5.41 -3.74 4.87
N ALA A 37 6.22 -3.67 3.81
CA ALA A 37 6.11 -2.62 2.82
C ALA A 37 4.87 -2.80 1.93
N LEU A 38 4.48 -4.05 1.66
CA LEU A 38 3.30 -4.40 0.88
C LEU A 38 2.00 -3.93 1.56
N ILE A 39 1.92 -4.12 2.89
CA ILE A 39 0.76 -3.71 3.70
C ILE A 39 0.61 -2.18 3.66
N GLU A 40 1.70 -1.46 3.91
CA GLU A 40 1.68 0.01 3.86
C GLU A 40 1.35 0.52 2.45
N PHE A 41 1.93 -0.10 1.42
CA PHE A 41 1.68 0.25 0.04
C PHE A 41 0.20 0.10 -0.34
N GLN A 42 -0.48 -0.95 0.15
CA GLN A 42 -1.94 -1.07 -0.03
C GLN A 42 -2.71 -0.03 0.77
N ALA A 43 -2.33 0.19 2.03
CA ALA A 43 -3.00 1.14 2.92
C ALA A 43 -3.01 2.58 2.37
N GLN A 44 -2.01 2.92 1.53
CA GLN A 44 -1.84 4.25 0.95
C GLN A 44 -2.23 4.37 -0.53
N ASP A 45 -3.11 3.49 -1.01
CA ASP A 45 -3.58 3.49 -2.40
C ASP A 45 -2.44 3.39 -3.43
N GLY A 46 -1.36 2.70 -3.09
CA GLY A 46 -0.15 2.62 -3.91
C GLY A 46 -0.43 2.10 -5.33
N VAL A 47 -1.33 1.12 -5.47
CA VAL A 47 -1.75 0.58 -6.78
C VAL A 47 -2.39 1.67 -7.64
N ARG A 48 -3.34 2.44 -7.09
CA ARG A 48 -4.01 3.53 -7.81
C ARG A 48 -3.00 4.58 -8.26
N ARG A 49 -2.04 4.93 -7.40
CA ARG A 49 -0.96 5.88 -7.72
C ARG A 49 -0.08 5.38 -8.87
N MET A 50 0.29 4.09 -8.88
CA MET A 50 1.07 3.49 -9.98
C MET A 50 0.30 3.48 -11.30
N LEU A 51 -0.99 3.12 -11.27
CA LEU A 51 -1.84 3.12 -12.47
C LEU A 51 -2.02 4.53 -13.03
N ASN A 52 -2.14 5.54 -12.17
CA ASN A 52 -2.20 6.94 -12.60
C ASN A 52 -0.91 7.39 -13.30
N LEU A 53 0.26 6.98 -12.78
CA LEU A 53 1.54 7.26 -13.44
C LEU A 53 1.63 6.60 -14.82
N LEU A 54 1.22 5.33 -14.93
CA LEU A 54 1.18 4.63 -16.21
C LEU A 54 0.21 5.30 -17.20
N ARG A 55 -0.96 5.73 -16.73
CA ARG A 55 -1.93 6.45 -17.56
C ARG A 55 -1.36 7.78 -18.06
N ALA A 56 -0.64 8.52 -17.22
CA ALA A 56 0.02 9.77 -17.61
C ALA A 56 1.04 9.50 -18.73
N VAL A 57 1.94 8.53 -18.54
CA VAL A 57 2.94 8.16 -19.55
C VAL A 57 2.28 7.74 -20.88
N LEU A 58 1.21 6.93 -20.83
CA LEU A 58 0.47 6.51 -22.03
C LEU A 58 -0.22 7.68 -22.74
N THR A 59 -0.72 8.66 -21.98
CA THR A 59 -1.37 9.85 -22.55
C THR A 59 -0.33 10.72 -23.25
N SER A 60 0.82 10.96 -22.61
CA SER A 60 1.90 11.73 -23.18
C SER A 60 2.50 11.06 -24.44
N GLN A 61 2.61 9.73 -24.46
CA GLN A 61 3.04 8.98 -25.65
C GLN A 61 2.11 9.18 -26.85
N ARG A 62 0.80 9.26 -26.61
CA ARG A 62 -0.21 9.44 -27.67
C ARG A 62 -0.22 10.85 -28.24
N SER A 63 0.24 11.86 -27.48
CA SER A 63 0.28 13.25 -27.93
C SER A 63 1.53 13.63 -28.75
N ASP A 64 2.41 12.67 -29.10
CA ASP A 64 3.65 12.86 -29.89
C ASP A 64 4.50 14.07 -29.47
N ALA A 65 4.48 14.41 -28.18
CA ALA A 65 5.24 15.53 -27.61
C ALA A 65 6.71 15.12 -27.47
N ARG A 66 7.45 15.00 -28.58
CA ARG A 66 8.78 14.37 -28.70
C ARG A 66 9.94 14.97 -27.88
N LEU A 67 9.69 15.90 -26.97
CA LEU A 67 10.73 16.55 -26.18
C LEU A 67 10.86 15.82 -24.82
N ASP A 68 11.83 14.92 -24.75
CA ASP A 68 12.43 14.29 -23.55
C ASP A 68 11.64 13.28 -22.68
N PHE A 69 10.97 12.32 -23.34
CA PHE A 69 10.39 11.11 -22.71
C PHE A 69 11.36 10.16 -21.98
N ARG A 70 12.66 10.45 -21.85
CA ARG A 70 13.60 9.48 -21.21
C ARG A 70 13.23 9.19 -19.76
N MET A 71 12.94 10.23 -18.98
CA MET A 71 12.62 10.06 -17.55
C MET A 71 11.21 9.51 -17.34
N GLU A 72 10.21 10.00 -18.07
CA GLU A 72 8.84 9.48 -17.99
C GLU A 72 8.75 7.98 -18.35
N ARG A 73 9.50 7.54 -19.37
CA ARG A 73 9.57 6.12 -19.71
C ARG A 73 10.20 5.28 -18.60
N GLN A 74 11.23 5.80 -17.93
CA GLN A 74 11.81 5.12 -16.76
C GLN A 74 10.82 5.04 -15.60
N VAL A 75 10.11 6.14 -15.31
CA VAL A 75 9.07 6.17 -14.28
C VAL A 75 7.97 5.15 -14.59
N GLY A 76 7.50 5.11 -15.84
CA GLY A 76 6.51 4.12 -16.29
C GLY A 76 7.02 2.68 -16.18
N TYR A 77 8.27 2.42 -16.59
CA TYR A 77 8.89 1.10 -16.48
C TYR A 77 8.94 0.61 -15.03
N TYR A 78 9.46 1.43 -14.10
CA TYR A 78 9.55 1.05 -12.69
C TYR A 78 8.17 1.00 -12.01
N ALA A 79 7.19 1.79 -12.45
CA ALA A 79 5.81 1.69 -11.97
C ALA A 79 5.20 0.33 -12.35
N ALA A 80 5.38 -0.11 -13.61
CA ALA A 80 4.95 -1.43 -14.05
C ALA A 80 5.68 -2.55 -13.31
N LEU A 81 6.99 -2.42 -13.08
CA LEU A 81 7.78 -3.39 -12.31
C LEU A 81 7.28 -3.49 -10.87
N THR A 82 6.99 -2.35 -10.23
CA THR A 82 6.42 -2.28 -8.87
C THR A 82 5.09 -3.01 -8.80
N LEU A 83 4.19 -2.79 -9.77
CA LEU A 83 2.90 -3.49 -9.84
C LEU A 83 3.05 -4.99 -10.04
N ARG A 84 3.96 -5.41 -10.93
CA ARG A 84 4.27 -6.83 -11.13
C ARG A 84 4.76 -7.46 -9.83
N GLN A 85 5.70 -6.80 -9.15
CA GLN A 85 6.27 -7.34 -7.92
C GLN A 85 5.24 -7.38 -6.80
N PHE A 86 4.42 -6.33 -6.68
CA PHE A 86 3.30 -6.30 -5.76
C PHE A 86 2.37 -7.50 -5.95
N LEU A 87 1.93 -7.76 -7.19
CA LEU A 87 1.06 -8.88 -7.50
C LEU A 87 1.73 -10.23 -7.22
N ALA A 88 2.99 -10.40 -7.62
CA ALA A 88 3.74 -11.63 -7.39
C ALA A 88 3.88 -11.93 -5.89
N THR A 89 4.32 -10.95 -5.09
CA THR A 89 4.46 -11.10 -3.63
C THR A 89 3.11 -11.38 -2.97
N HIS A 90 2.06 -10.65 -3.36
CA HIS A 90 0.71 -10.84 -2.81
C HIS A 90 0.17 -12.25 -3.10
N LEU A 91 0.33 -12.75 -4.32
CA LEU A 91 -0.08 -14.11 -4.68
C LEU A 91 0.69 -15.18 -3.90
N VAL A 92 2.01 -15.02 -3.74
CA VAL A 92 2.83 -15.95 -2.95
C VAL A 92 2.35 -16.04 -1.50
N LEU A 93 2.02 -14.90 -0.89
CA LEU A 93 1.50 -14.86 0.48
C LEU A 93 0.13 -15.56 0.60
N HIS A 94 -0.79 -15.29 -0.32
CA HIS A 94 -2.12 -15.90 -0.33
C HIS A 94 -2.07 -17.41 -0.60
N VAL A 95 -1.32 -17.83 -1.62
CA VAL A 95 -1.15 -19.26 -1.92
C VAL A 95 -0.48 -19.96 -0.73
N GLY A 96 0.52 -19.35 -0.09
CA GLY A 96 1.14 -19.88 1.12
C GLY A 96 0.15 -20.04 2.28
N ALA A 97 -0.71 -19.04 2.51
CA ALA A 97 -1.75 -19.10 3.53
C ALA A 97 -2.79 -20.20 3.24
N LEU A 98 -3.26 -20.30 2.00
CA LEU A 98 -4.20 -21.34 1.56
C LEU A 98 -3.63 -22.74 1.74
N ARG A 99 -2.36 -22.96 1.34
CA ARG A 99 -1.68 -24.25 1.51
C ARG A 99 -1.54 -24.64 2.98
N ARG A 100 -1.20 -23.71 3.86
CA ARG A 100 -1.13 -23.94 5.31
C ARG A 100 -2.50 -24.24 5.90
N GLY A 101 -3.53 -23.52 5.48
CA GLY A 101 -4.91 -23.77 5.90
C GLY A 101 -5.40 -25.16 5.51
N LEU A 102 -5.13 -25.57 4.27
CA LEU A 102 -5.48 -26.90 3.78
C LEU A 102 -4.72 -28.01 4.53
N ALA A 103 -3.42 -27.82 4.79
CA ALA A 103 -2.62 -28.78 5.55
C ALA A 103 -3.11 -28.92 7.01
N ALA A 104 -3.47 -27.81 7.65
CA ALA A 104 -4.03 -27.83 9.00
C ALA A 104 -5.39 -28.55 9.05
N ALA A 105 -6.25 -28.33 8.04
CA ALA A 105 -7.53 -29.03 7.93
C ALA A 105 -7.36 -30.54 7.71
N ALA A 106 -6.37 -30.95 6.90
CA ALA A 106 -6.03 -32.36 6.71
C ALA A 106 -5.48 -33.02 8.00
N ALA A 107 -4.65 -32.30 8.76
CA ALA A 107 -4.12 -32.78 10.04
C ALA A 107 -5.20 -32.83 11.15
N GLY A 108 -6.18 -31.93 11.10
CA GLY A 108 -7.33 -31.91 12.02
C GLY A 108 -8.37 -33.02 11.77
N GLY A 109 -8.22 -33.81 10.70
CA GLY A 109 -9.12 -34.93 10.36
C GLY A 109 -8.84 -36.25 11.11
N GLY A 110 -7.92 -36.27 12.07
CA GLY A 110 -7.41 -37.49 12.71
C GLY A 110 -7.61 -37.58 14.23
N GLY A 111 -8.75 -37.13 14.78
CA GLY A 111 -8.96 -37.19 16.24
C GLY A 111 -10.41 -37.12 16.67
N ASN A 112 -11.16 -38.21 16.50
CA ASN A 112 -12.38 -38.45 17.26
C ASN A 112 -12.08 -39.45 18.39
N GLY A 113 -12.12 -38.99 19.64
CA GLY A 113 -12.03 -39.85 20.82
C GLY A 113 -11.47 -39.13 22.05
N GLY A 114 -12.35 -38.62 22.93
CA GLY A 114 -11.91 -38.16 24.25
C GLY A 114 -12.86 -37.19 24.95
N LYS A 115 -13.93 -37.73 25.52
CA LYS A 115 -14.91 -37.07 26.38
C LYS A 115 -14.24 -36.56 27.67
N GLY A 116 -14.47 -35.30 28.04
CA GLY A 116 -14.04 -34.72 29.32
C GLY A 116 -14.82 -33.44 29.63
N ASN A 117 -15.71 -33.54 30.62
CA ASN A 117 -16.70 -32.53 31.04
C ASN A 117 -16.14 -31.61 32.15
N ASN A 118 -16.89 -30.54 32.44
CA ASN A 118 -16.78 -29.50 33.49
C ASN A 118 -15.94 -28.27 33.10
N GLY A 119 -16.37 -27.02 33.28
CA GLY A 119 -17.54 -26.45 33.96
C GLY A 119 -17.11 -25.30 34.88
N GLY A 120 -17.61 -24.08 34.63
CA GLY A 120 -17.96 -23.09 35.67
C GLY A 120 -17.01 -21.92 35.98
N GLY A 121 -17.60 -20.71 35.98
CA GLY A 121 -17.17 -19.50 36.71
C GLY A 121 -16.34 -18.52 35.88
N GLY A 122 -16.74 -17.27 35.59
CA GLY A 122 -17.51 -16.29 36.37
C GLY A 122 -16.56 -15.26 36.97
N GLY A 123 -16.66 -13.98 36.59
CA GLY A 123 -15.80 -12.89 37.10
C GLY A 123 -15.46 -11.78 36.10
N ASP A 124 -16.48 -11.06 35.64
CA ASP A 124 -16.76 -9.63 35.83
C ASP A 124 -15.59 -8.65 36.10
N ASP A 125 -15.80 -7.43 35.57
CA ASP A 125 -15.23 -6.11 35.92
C ASP A 125 -14.03 -5.57 35.13
N GLY A 126 -14.23 -4.39 34.51
CA GLY A 126 -13.11 -3.49 34.20
C GLY A 126 -13.25 -2.50 33.03
N ALA A 127 -14.30 -1.68 33.04
CA ALA A 127 -14.33 -0.27 32.61
C ALA A 127 -13.64 0.20 31.30
N ALA A 128 -14.52 0.59 30.37
CA ALA A 128 -14.51 1.80 29.53
C ALA A 128 -13.41 2.86 29.74
N ALA A 129 -12.80 3.29 28.63
CA ALA A 129 -12.32 4.66 28.45
C ALA A 129 -12.55 5.11 27.00
N THR A 130 -13.74 5.67 26.79
CA THR A 130 -14.04 6.61 25.71
C THR A 130 -13.32 7.92 26.02
N VAL A 131 -12.51 8.43 25.09
CA VAL A 131 -12.17 9.86 25.04
C VAL A 131 -12.55 10.41 23.69
N THR A 132 -13.63 11.18 23.74
CA THR A 132 -14.11 12.14 22.76
C THR A 132 -13.54 13.52 23.15
N GLY A 133 -13.15 14.33 22.18
CA GLY A 133 -12.80 15.76 22.35
C GLY A 133 -11.96 16.23 21.17
N ALA A 134 -12.59 16.80 20.12
CA ALA A 134 -12.80 18.25 19.96
C ALA A 134 -11.46 19.00 19.88
N GLY A 135 -11.05 19.66 18.80
CA GLY A 135 -11.79 20.35 17.75
C GLY A 135 -11.26 21.80 17.74
N THR A 136 -10.67 22.25 16.63
CA THR A 136 -10.61 23.67 16.27
C THR A 136 -10.44 23.80 14.76
N ASP A 137 -11.41 24.50 14.19
CA ASP A 137 -11.45 25.09 12.85
C ASP A 137 -10.18 25.84 12.47
N ALA A 138 -9.87 25.82 11.16
CA ALA A 138 -9.31 26.96 10.47
C ALA A 138 -9.74 26.91 9.00
N THR A 139 -10.90 27.49 8.74
CA THR A 139 -11.47 27.77 7.43
C THR A 139 -10.86 29.06 6.86
N ALA A 140 -10.56 29.04 5.56
CA ALA A 140 -10.61 30.14 4.59
C ALA A 140 -9.63 31.33 4.65
N ALA A 141 -8.88 31.52 3.54
CA ALA A 141 -8.75 32.75 2.73
C ALA A 141 -7.57 32.53 1.74
N THR A 142 -7.75 32.24 0.45
CA THR A 142 -8.16 33.12 -0.67
C THR A 142 -7.37 34.43 -0.77
N ALA A 143 -6.46 34.54 -1.74
CA ALA A 143 -6.25 35.78 -2.52
C ALA A 143 -5.43 35.49 -3.79
N ALA A 144 -6.06 35.77 -4.93
CA ALA A 144 -5.44 35.97 -6.22
C ALA A 144 -4.99 37.44 -6.37
N ALA A 145 -3.89 37.68 -7.08
CA ALA A 145 -3.54 38.88 -7.87
C ALA A 145 -2.12 38.61 -8.43
N THR A 146 -1.85 38.52 -9.74
CA THR A 146 -1.97 39.52 -10.83
C THR A 146 -0.88 40.60 -10.77
N GLU A 147 -0.19 40.75 -11.91
CA GLU A 147 0.77 41.82 -12.34
C GLU A 147 2.19 41.77 -11.71
N ARG A 148 3.30 41.82 -12.47
CA ARG A 148 3.62 42.32 -13.81
C ARG A 148 4.67 41.46 -14.52
#